data_AF-A0A3N7DEW1-F1
#
_entry.id   AF-A0A3N7DEW1-F1
#
_cell.length_a   1.000
_cell.length_b   1.000
_cell.length_c   1.000
_cell.angle_alpha   90.00
_cell.angle_beta   90.00
_cell.angle_gamma   90.00
#
_symmetry.space_group_name_H-M   'P 1'
#
loop_
_entity.id
_entity.type
_entity.pdbx_description
1 polymer ?
#
loop_
_entity_poly.entity_id
_entity_poly.type
_entity_poly.pdbx_seq_one_letter_code
_entity_poly.pdbx_strand_id
1 'polypeptide(L)'
;MINRLFSPLLTATFLFVCLLSGKTNSIAQSPKKLSGEALANLLAYKKSPHKLFIGYLVGDGNDPEASFNMLNVPDSVDIIEGFAGYDQNPDHWRALQAKGTRIVYCSFPKNDAYFDGSIKDPATKEPGYVAPPDFDNTKPNANSTYHHWAKAMYNKYIKQMGWDGIDVDIERGTFGNDAPATNAVAVLTAIARYFGPNAEAGNLTNAGIKPLFLFDTDVDTKDGEPLSYDRIYTPYKSNYDYALFQCYVGGARRWKGSKVAELAPLLAAFGKDKLIVMTNGDEWKYQNGGQDSPPNGDAKATQWLLDLAKWTNENDTQGVGAYRMSRDYNHTPHFKVSRESIQIMNPAKQ
;
A
#
# COMPACT_ATOMS: atom_id res chain seq x y z
N MET A 1 20.52 40.52 -71.87
CA MET A 1 21.61 40.23 -70.92
C MET A 1 20.97 39.64 -69.66
N ILE A 2 20.82 38.33 -69.65
CA ILE A 2 21.51 37.37 -68.75
C ILE A 2 20.96 37.38 -67.30
N ASN A 3 20.04 36.43 -67.11
CA ASN A 3 19.67 35.67 -65.91
C ASN A 3 20.66 35.70 -64.74
N ARG A 4 20.15 35.90 -63.52
CA ARG A 4 20.46 35.14 -62.29
C ARG A 4 19.25 35.22 -61.35
N LEU A 5 18.44 34.16 -61.27
CA LEU A 5 18.54 33.00 -60.39
C LEU A 5 17.75 33.19 -59.08
N PHE A 6 16.63 32.47 -59.05
CA PHE A 6 15.76 32.18 -57.92
C PHE A 6 16.54 31.60 -56.73
N SER A 7 16.13 31.97 -55.52
CA SER A 7 16.44 31.22 -54.30
C SER A 7 15.15 31.12 -53.46
N PRO A 8 14.63 29.92 -53.18
CA PRO A 8 13.51 29.76 -52.27
C PRO A 8 14.01 29.63 -50.83
N LEU A 9 13.40 30.43 -49.94
CA LEU A 9 13.59 30.35 -48.49
C LEU A 9 12.82 29.11 -47.99
N LEU A 10 13.54 28.02 -47.71
CA LEU A 10 12.99 26.82 -47.09
C LEU A 10 13.05 27.00 -45.56
N THR A 11 11.93 27.34 -44.94
CA THR A 11 11.79 27.32 -43.46
C THR A 11 11.69 25.86 -43.01
N ALA A 12 12.74 25.37 -42.34
CA ALA A 12 12.80 24.02 -41.81
C ALA A 12 11.90 23.87 -40.57
N THR A 13 10.86 23.05 -40.69
CA THR A 13 10.07 22.53 -39.57
C THR A 13 10.92 21.50 -38.81
N PHE A 14 11.21 21.75 -37.52
CA PHE A 14 11.81 20.75 -36.65
C PHE A 14 10.79 19.65 -36.32
N LEU A 15 10.72 18.61 -37.15
CA LEU A 15 10.16 17.31 -36.77
C LEU A 15 11.30 16.47 -36.17
N PHE A 16 11.31 16.29 -34.85
CA PHE A 16 12.22 15.35 -34.20
C PHE A 16 11.63 13.94 -34.31
N VAL A 17 11.93 13.26 -35.43
CA VAL A 17 11.72 11.81 -35.57
C VAL A 17 13.07 11.14 -35.34
N CYS A 18 13.28 10.58 -34.16
CA CYS A 18 14.33 9.60 -33.94
C CYS A 18 13.73 8.21 -34.02
N LEU A 19 13.97 7.55 -35.16
CA LEU A 19 13.85 6.10 -35.32
C LEU A 19 15.17 5.59 -35.90
N LEU A 20 15.66 4.50 -35.30
CA LEU A 20 16.80 3.62 -35.59
C LEU A 20 17.61 3.47 -34.27
N SER A 21 17.96 2.30 -33.77
CA SER A 21 17.94 0.92 -34.26
C SER A 21 18.30 0.01 -33.08
N GLY A 22 17.92 -1.26 -33.14
CA GLY A 22 17.99 -2.21 -32.03
C GLY A 22 19.35 -2.35 -31.34
N LYS A 23 19.28 -2.28 -30.01
CA LYS A 23 20.04 -3.05 -29.01
C LYS A 23 19.20 -2.94 -27.74
N THR A 24 18.75 -4.07 -27.22
CA THR A 24 18.10 -4.18 -25.91
C THR A 24 19.10 -3.80 -24.83
N ASN A 25 19.26 -2.50 -24.60
CA ASN A 25 19.84 -2.01 -23.37
C ASN A 25 18.68 -1.89 -22.40
N SER A 26 18.71 -2.73 -21.36
CA SER A 26 18.00 -2.47 -20.12
C SER A 26 18.46 -1.11 -19.61
N ILE A 27 17.72 -0.05 -19.96
CA ILE A 27 17.89 1.24 -19.32
C ILE A 27 17.33 1.04 -17.92
N ALA A 28 18.21 0.65 -16.99
CA ALA A 28 18.02 1.00 -15.61
C ALA A 28 17.94 2.54 -15.60
N GLN A 29 16.71 3.06 -15.63
CA GLN A 29 16.47 4.48 -15.47
C GLN A 29 16.96 4.79 -14.06
N SER A 30 18.16 5.37 -13.97
CA SER A 30 18.62 5.94 -12.70
C SER A 30 17.54 6.94 -12.27
N PRO A 31 17.10 6.90 -10.99
CA PRO A 31 16.02 7.77 -10.53
C PRO A 31 16.38 9.21 -10.87
N LYS A 32 15.59 9.81 -11.78
CA LYS A 32 15.84 11.17 -12.24
C LYS A 32 15.77 12.09 -11.03
N LYS A 33 16.89 12.71 -10.67
CA LYS A 33 16.90 13.72 -9.62
C LYS A 33 16.01 14.88 -10.07
N LEU A 34 14.94 15.14 -9.33
CA LEU A 34 14.05 16.28 -9.59
C LEU A 34 14.84 17.59 -9.41
N SER A 35 14.48 18.61 -10.20
CA SER A 35 14.93 19.98 -9.91
C SER A 35 14.35 20.44 -8.57
N GLY A 36 14.95 21.46 -7.94
CA GLY A 36 14.47 21.98 -6.66
C GLY A 36 13.01 22.46 -6.73
N GLU A 37 12.64 23.12 -7.83
CA GLU A 37 11.26 23.56 -8.08
C GLU A 37 10.30 22.39 -8.30
N ALA A 38 10.69 21.39 -9.11
CA ALA A 38 9.85 20.21 -9.34
C ALA A 38 9.59 19.42 -8.04
N LEU A 39 10.61 19.28 -7.19
CA LEU A 39 10.46 18.63 -5.88
C LEU A 39 9.55 19.45 -4.96
N ALA A 40 9.71 20.78 -4.91
CA ALA A 40 8.85 21.64 -4.10
C ALA A 40 7.37 21.54 -4.54
N ASN A 41 7.10 21.53 -5.84
CA ASN A 41 5.75 21.38 -6.39
C ASN A 41 5.15 20.01 -6.08
N LEU A 42 5.94 18.93 -6.19
CA LEU A 42 5.52 17.58 -5.80
C LEU A 42 5.14 17.51 -4.32
N LEU A 43 5.99 18.06 -3.44
CA LEU A 43 5.73 18.07 -2.01
C LEU A 43 4.52 18.94 -1.64
N ALA A 44 4.29 20.03 -2.36
CA ALA A 44 3.09 20.86 -2.20
C ALA A 44 1.83 20.11 -2.63
N TYR A 45 1.88 19.41 -3.77
CA TYR A 45 0.79 18.54 -4.24
C TYR A 45 0.45 17.47 -3.19
N LYS A 46 1.44 16.72 -2.70
CA LYS A 46 1.23 15.66 -1.70
C LYS A 46 0.71 16.14 -0.35
N LYS A 47 0.90 17.41 -0.02
CA LYS A 47 0.30 18.05 1.18
C LYS A 47 -1.10 18.58 0.94
N SER A 48 -1.49 18.81 -0.31
CA SER A 48 -2.82 19.29 -0.66
C SER A 48 -3.84 18.15 -0.60
N PRO A 49 -5.15 18.45 -0.41
CA PRO A 49 -6.18 17.43 -0.56
C PRO A 49 -6.17 16.86 -1.98
N HIS A 50 -5.99 15.54 -2.10
CA HIS A 50 -6.04 14.78 -3.35
C HIS A 50 -6.42 13.33 -3.03
N LYS A 51 -6.80 12.57 -4.05
CA LYS A 51 -7.08 11.13 -3.94
C LYS A 51 -5.77 10.35 -3.88
N LEU A 52 -5.64 9.49 -2.90
CA LEU A 52 -4.40 8.76 -2.63
C LEU A 52 -4.25 7.57 -3.57
N PHE A 53 -3.00 7.25 -3.89
CA PHE A 53 -2.64 5.95 -4.44
C PHE A 53 -1.74 5.17 -3.47
N ILE A 54 -2.13 3.93 -3.19
CA ILE A 54 -1.38 3.00 -2.33
C ILE A 54 -0.86 1.82 -3.15
N GLY A 55 0.42 1.47 -3.01
CA GLY A 55 1.03 0.36 -3.74
C GLY A 55 1.78 -0.62 -2.83
N TYR A 56 1.49 -1.91 -2.97
CA TYR A 56 2.22 -2.97 -2.27
C TYR A 56 3.45 -3.33 -3.12
N LEU A 57 4.64 -3.16 -2.56
CA LEU A 57 5.87 -3.66 -3.16
C LEU A 57 6.21 -5.02 -2.56
N VAL A 58 6.33 -6.02 -3.43
CA VAL A 58 6.55 -7.41 -3.00
C VAL A 58 7.94 -7.88 -3.40
N GLY A 59 8.80 -8.03 -2.39
CA GLY A 59 10.19 -8.46 -2.54
C GLY A 59 10.42 -9.93 -2.18
N ASP A 60 9.52 -10.83 -2.60
CA ASP A 60 9.54 -12.25 -2.23
C ASP A 60 10.48 -13.13 -3.09
N GLY A 61 11.19 -12.51 -4.04
CA GLY A 61 12.09 -13.18 -4.99
C GLY A 61 11.42 -13.66 -6.27
N ASN A 62 10.11 -13.48 -6.43
CA ASN A 62 9.43 -13.81 -7.69
C ASN A 62 9.48 -12.66 -8.70
N ASP A 63 9.50 -11.39 -8.28
CA ASP A 63 9.60 -10.24 -9.19
C ASP A 63 11.05 -9.76 -9.39
N PRO A 64 11.39 -9.14 -10.54
CA PRO A 64 12.69 -8.50 -10.71
C PRO A 64 12.96 -7.45 -9.63
N GLU A 65 14.19 -7.36 -9.11
CA GLU A 65 14.57 -6.41 -8.05
C GLU A 65 14.14 -4.96 -8.36
N ALA A 66 14.31 -4.53 -9.61
CA ALA A 66 13.94 -3.18 -10.05
C ALA A 66 12.45 -2.84 -9.82
N SER A 67 11.57 -3.84 -9.74
CA SER A 67 10.13 -3.65 -9.58
C SER A 67 9.69 -3.30 -8.15
N PHE A 68 10.41 -3.80 -7.15
CA PHE A 68 10.16 -3.52 -5.73
C PHE A 68 11.22 -2.59 -5.11
N ASN A 69 12.23 -2.19 -5.88
CA ASN A 69 13.18 -1.17 -5.49
C ASN A 69 12.48 0.20 -5.32
N MET A 70 12.61 0.78 -4.13
CA MET A 70 11.88 2.00 -3.77
C MET A 70 12.37 3.25 -4.51
N LEU A 71 13.54 3.22 -5.16
CA LEU A 71 13.99 4.29 -6.05
C LEU A 71 13.15 4.41 -7.33
N ASN A 72 12.56 3.30 -7.78
CA ASN A 72 11.85 3.22 -9.06
C ASN A 72 10.36 3.55 -8.91
N VAL A 73 9.86 3.65 -7.68
CA VAL A 73 8.47 4.02 -7.39
C VAL A 73 8.15 5.37 -8.04
N PRO A 74 7.01 5.48 -8.76
CA PRO A 74 6.60 6.75 -9.34
C PRO A 74 6.46 7.83 -8.26
N ASP A 75 7.01 9.01 -8.55
CA ASP A 75 7.00 10.15 -7.62
C ASP A 75 5.59 10.51 -7.12
N SER A 76 4.56 10.24 -7.92
CA SER A 76 3.15 10.51 -7.63
C SER A 76 2.48 9.49 -6.69
N VAL A 77 3.14 8.40 -6.31
CA VAL A 77 2.58 7.44 -5.34
C VAL A 77 2.65 8.01 -3.93
N ASP A 78 1.57 7.85 -3.15
CA ASP A 78 1.42 8.50 -1.85
C ASP A 78 1.83 7.61 -0.69
N ILE A 79 1.48 6.32 -0.76
CA ILE A 79 1.81 5.33 0.27
C ILE A 79 2.33 4.05 -0.40
N ILE A 80 3.41 3.51 0.14
CA ILE A 80 3.92 2.20 -0.22
C ILE A 80 3.85 1.26 0.98
N GLU A 81 3.47 0.01 0.71
CA GLU A 81 3.46 -1.06 1.68
C GLU A 81 4.63 -2.01 1.44
N GLY A 82 5.43 -2.26 2.49
CA GLY A 82 6.37 -3.36 2.49
C GLY A 82 5.65 -4.67 2.79
N PHE A 83 5.49 -5.53 1.79
CA PHE A 83 4.71 -6.77 1.87
C PHE A 83 5.51 -7.99 1.40
N ALA A 84 5.56 -9.05 2.22
CA ALA A 84 6.24 -10.32 1.91
C ALA A 84 7.66 -10.12 1.32
N GLY A 85 8.51 -9.42 2.07
CA GLY A 85 9.80 -8.94 1.61
C GLY A 85 9.70 -7.50 1.08
N TYR A 86 10.79 -6.76 1.13
CA TYR A 86 10.85 -5.36 0.70
C TYR A 86 12.29 -4.98 0.41
N ASP A 87 12.48 -3.88 -0.29
CA ASP A 87 13.80 -3.27 -0.52
C ASP A 87 14.52 -3.05 0.82
N GLN A 88 15.66 -3.72 1.03
CA GLN A 88 16.41 -3.69 2.28
C GLN A 88 17.41 -2.53 2.36
N ASN A 89 17.55 -1.70 1.32
CA ASN A 89 18.50 -0.59 1.32
C ASN A 89 17.87 0.69 1.93
N PRO A 90 18.38 1.17 3.07
CA PRO A 90 17.84 2.36 3.71
C PRO A 90 17.90 3.64 2.89
N ASP A 91 18.87 3.75 2.00
CA ASP A 91 19.03 4.94 1.17
C ASP A 91 17.95 5.02 0.09
N HIS A 92 17.42 3.88 -0.36
CA HIS A 92 16.35 3.85 -1.35
C HIS A 92 15.05 4.38 -0.75
N TRP A 93 14.63 3.88 0.41
CA TRP A 93 13.38 4.31 1.04
C TRP A 93 13.47 5.73 1.59
N ARG A 94 14.63 6.18 2.06
CA ARG A 94 14.84 7.59 2.42
C ARG A 94 14.73 8.52 1.21
N ALA A 95 15.26 8.12 0.06
CA ALA A 95 15.12 8.88 -1.18
C ALA A 95 13.65 8.96 -1.64
N LEU A 96 12.88 7.90 -1.43
CA LEU A 96 11.44 7.87 -1.69
C LEU A 96 10.66 8.78 -0.72
N GLN A 97 10.94 8.70 0.58
CA GLN A 97 10.34 9.57 1.60
C GLN A 97 10.68 11.05 1.39
N ALA A 98 11.88 11.37 0.88
CA ALA A 98 12.26 12.74 0.52
C ALA A 98 11.38 13.35 -0.58
N LYS A 99 10.70 12.52 -1.38
CA LYS A 99 9.68 12.93 -2.37
C LYS A 99 8.26 12.92 -1.80
N GLY A 100 8.11 12.74 -0.48
CA GLY A 100 6.83 12.79 0.23
C GLY A 100 6.00 11.51 0.18
N THR A 101 6.51 10.41 -0.39
CA THR A 101 5.84 9.11 -0.29
C THR A 101 6.01 8.54 1.11
N ARG A 102 4.92 8.10 1.72
CA ARG A 102 4.92 7.45 3.04
C ARG A 102 5.10 5.95 2.89
N ILE A 103 5.71 5.32 3.88
CA ILE A 103 6.00 3.89 3.86
C ILE A 103 5.41 3.23 5.09
N VAL A 104 4.63 2.17 4.90
CA VAL A 104 4.04 1.40 6.00
C VAL A 104 4.50 -0.05 5.93
N TYR A 105 4.53 -0.68 7.10
CA TYR A 105 4.77 -2.12 7.19
C TYR A 105 3.44 -2.87 7.23
N CYS A 106 3.23 -3.84 6.32
CA CYS A 106 2.07 -4.73 6.37
C CYS A 106 2.33 -5.89 7.34
N SER A 107 1.46 -6.04 8.34
CA SER A 107 1.54 -7.08 9.36
C SER A 107 0.41 -8.09 9.26
N PHE A 108 0.77 -9.35 9.48
CA PHE A 108 -0.16 -10.46 9.62
C PHE A 108 -0.17 -10.87 11.09
N PRO A 109 -1.25 -10.59 11.86
CA PRO A 109 -1.28 -10.86 13.30
C PRO A 109 -0.89 -12.30 13.68
N LYS A 110 -1.26 -13.29 12.89
CA LYS A 110 -0.89 -14.70 13.09
C LYS A 110 0.63 -14.93 13.09
N ASN A 111 1.37 -14.17 12.29
CA ASN A 111 2.80 -14.33 12.14
C ASN A 111 3.56 -13.57 13.22
N ASP A 112 3.15 -12.32 13.46
CA ASP A 112 3.97 -11.38 14.22
C ASP A 112 3.42 -11.11 15.62
N ALA A 113 2.09 -11.14 15.78
CA ALA A 113 1.45 -10.70 17.01
C ALA A 113 1.57 -11.73 18.13
N TYR A 114 1.68 -11.19 19.34
CA TYR A 114 1.70 -11.96 20.57
C TYR A 114 1.10 -11.12 21.70
N PHE A 115 0.55 -11.81 22.69
CA PHE A 115 0.01 -11.19 23.88
C PHE A 115 1.07 -11.07 24.98
N ASP A 116 0.94 -10.05 25.83
CA ASP A 116 1.84 -9.82 26.95
C ASP A 116 1.90 -11.05 27.85
N GLY A 117 3.11 -11.52 28.16
CA GLY A 117 3.35 -12.71 28.97
C GLY A 117 3.38 -14.03 28.20
N SER A 118 3.12 -14.06 26.88
CA SER A 118 3.29 -15.27 26.05
C SER A 118 4.77 -15.61 25.86
N ILE A 119 5.11 -16.85 25.48
CA ILE A 119 6.52 -17.25 25.23
C ILE A 119 7.23 -16.43 24.13
N LYS A 120 6.46 -15.77 23.25
CA LYS A 120 6.98 -14.87 22.22
C LYS A 120 7.27 -13.47 22.74
N ASP A 121 6.66 -13.06 23.85
CA ASP A 121 6.91 -11.78 24.49
C ASP A 121 8.37 -11.75 25.02
N PRO A 122 9.19 -10.76 24.61
CA PRO A 122 10.55 -10.61 25.13
C PRO A 122 10.61 -10.58 26.67
N ALA A 123 9.60 -10.01 27.34
CA ALA A 123 9.59 -9.93 28.80
C ALA A 123 9.61 -11.31 29.49
N THR A 124 9.04 -12.35 28.87
CA THR A 124 9.06 -13.70 29.46
C THR A 124 10.43 -14.37 29.40
N LYS A 125 11.37 -13.80 28.66
CA LYS A 125 12.74 -14.31 28.51
C LYS A 125 13.71 -13.66 29.50
N GLU A 126 13.28 -12.64 30.23
CA GLU A 126 14.10 -11.96 31.22
C GLU A 126 14.33 -12.86 32.46
N PRO A 127 15.57 -12.93 32.99
CA PRO A 127 15.86 -13.71 34.19
C PRO A 127 14.99 -13.28 35.37
N GLY A 128 14.31 -14.26 36.00
CA GLY A 128 13.44 -14.00 37.15
C GLY A 128 12.01 -13.57 36.78
N TYR A 129 11.62 -13.62 35.51
CA TYR A 129 10.22 -13.44 35.11
C TYR A 129 9.30 -14.44 35.84
N VAL A 130 8.23 -13.90 36.45
CA VAL A 130 7.15 -14.68 37.05
C VAL A 130 5.86 -14.30 36.33
N ALA A 131 5.16 -15.30 35.78
CA ALA A 131 3.88 -15.07 35.12
C ALA A 131 2.86 -14.48 36.10
N PRO A 132 2.00 -13.53 35.66
CA PRO A 132 0.92 -13.03 36.51
C PRO A 132 0.03 -14.17 37.01
N PRO A 133 -0.54 -14.07 38.23
CA PRO A 133 -1.55 -15.02 38.69
C PRO A 133 -2.69 -15.16 37.67
N ASP A 134 -3.15 -16.40 37.47
CA ASP A 134 -4.26 -16.76 36.54
C ASP A 134 -4.00 -16.53 35.04
N PHE A 135 -2.74 -16.29 34.66
CA PHE A 135 -2.35 -16.10 33.26
C PHE A 135 -1.78 -17.37 32.63
N ASP A 136 -2.44 -17.87 31.58
CA ASP A 136 -1.93 -18.96 30.75
C ASP A 136 -1.04 -18.39 29.63
N ASN A 137 0.28 -18.46 29.81
CA ASN A 137 1.27 -18.00 28.82
C ASN A 137 1.30 -18.82 27.52
N THR A 138 0.45 -19.83 27.41
CA THR A 138 0.27 -20.65 26.21
C THR A 138 -1.02 -20.34 25.47
N LYS A 139 -1.91 -19.50 26.03
CA LYS A 139 -3.23 -19.23 25.44
C LYS A 139 -3.61 -17.74 25.49
N PRO A 140 -3.83 -17.12 24.33
CA PRO A 140 -4.46 -15.81 24.30
C PRO A 140 -5.91 -15.90 24.77
N ASN A 141 -6.35 -14.87 25.48
CA ASN A 141 -7.69 -14.75 26.03
C ASN A 141 -8.18 -13.30 25.93
N ALA A 142 -9.39 -13.02 26.40
CA ALA A 142 -10.00 -11.68 26.27
C ALA A 142 -9.26 -10.57 27.04
N ASN A 143 -8.48 -10.93 28.08
CA ASN A 143 -7.67 -9.98 28.87
C ASN A 143 -6.24 -9.83 28.34
N SER A 144 -5.88 -10.56 27.27
CA SER A 144 -4.58 -10.43 26.60
C SER A 144 -4.41 -9.03 26.00
N THR A 145 -3.42 -8.26 26.46
CA THR A 145 -3.32 -6.81 26.16
C THR A 145 -2.48 -6.42 24.93
N TYR A 146 -1.82 -7.35 24.21
CA TYR A 146 -1.07 -7.13 22.95
C TYR A 146 -0.11 -5.92 22.89
N HIS A 147 0.23 -5.32 24.04
CA HIS A 147 0.83 -4.00 24.10
C HIS A 147 2.31 -4.07 23.79
N HIS A 148 3.01 -5.08 24.30
CA HIS A 148 4.43 -5.30 24.01
C HIS A 148 4.67 -5.54 22.51
N TRP A 149 3.80 -6.32 21.85
CA TRP A 149 3.89 -6.52 20.41
C TRP A 149 3.69 -5.21 19.63
N ALA A 150 2.59 -4.49 19.87
CA ALA A 150 2.33 -3.22 19.17
C ALA A 150 3.47 -2.21 19.37
N LYS A 151 4.01 -2.14 20.60
CA LYS A 151 5.20 -1.33 20.92
C LYS A 151 6.44 -1.77 20.15
N ALA A 152 6.68 -3.08 20.03
CA ALA A 152 7.82 -3.62 19.30
C ALA A 152 7.74 -3.25 17.80
N MET A 153 6.55 -3.33 17.21
CA MET A 153 6.30 -2.90 15.82
C MET A 153 6.59 -1.40 15.65
N TYR A 154 6.07 -0.57 16.55
CA TYR A 154 6.33 0.87 16.58
C TYR A 154 7.82 1.18 16.68
N ASN A 155 8.52 0.57 17.64
CA ASN A 155 9.95 0.79 17.83
C ASN A 155 10.77 0.38 16.60
N LYS A 156 10.46 -0.77 16.00
CA LYS A 156 11.18 -1.26 14.82
C LYS A 156 10.91 -0.38 13.60
N TYR A 157 9.66 -0.27 13.17
CA TYR A 157 9.35 0.34 11.88
C TYR A 157 9.38 1.86 11.96
N ILE A 158 8.85 2.45 13.04
CA ILE A 158 8.76 3.90 13.16
C ILE A 158 10.07 4.49 13.68
N LYS A 159 10.57 4.01 14.82
CA LYS A 159 11.75 4.64 15.44
C LYS A 159 13.05 4.23 14.77
N GLN A 160 13.28 2.94 14.60
CA GLN A 160 14.54 2.42 14.05
C GLN A 160 14.61 2.59 12.52
N MET A 161 13.57 2.20 11.78
CA MET A 161 13.60 2.28 10.31
C MET A 161 13.20 3.66 9.78
N GLY A 162 12.48 4.46 10.56
CA GLY A 162 12.00 5.78 10.15
C GLY A 162 10.80 5.74 9.20
N TRP A 163 10.06 4.63 9.18
CA TRP A 163 8.84 4.47 8.37
C TRP A 163 7.66 5.20 9.01
N ASP A 164 6.57 5.29 8.27
CA ASP A 164 5.49 6.22 8.51
C ASP A 164 4.24 5.59 9.10
N GLY A 165 4.15 4.26 9.18
CA GLY A 165 2.99 3.61 9.79
C GLY A 165 2.98 2.09 9.73
N ILE A 166 1.82 1.53 10.02
CA ILE A 166 1.50 0.11 9.96
C ILE A 166 0.22 -0.10 9.17
N ASP A 167 0.23 -1.15 8.37
CA ASP A 167 -0.95 -1.79 7.81
C ASP A 167 -1.18 -3.13 8.50
N VAL A 168 -2.43 -3.49 8.72
CA VAL A 168 -2.81 -4.78 9.31
C VAL A 168 -3.78 -5.45 8.36
N ASP A 169 -3.33 -6.57 7.80
CA ASP A 169 -4.11 -7.42 6.92
C ASP A 169 -5.10 -8.24 7.75
N ILE A 170 -6.40 -8.00 7.53
CA ILE A 170 -7.52 -8.56 8.29
C ILE A 170 -8.41 -9.37 7.36
N GLU A 171 -7.97 -10.60 7.11
CA GLU A 171 -8.72 -11.60 6.35
C GLU A 171 -8.85 -12.93 7.12
N ARG A 172 -9.63 -13.86 6.57
CA ARG A 172 -9.67 -15.23 7.10
C ARG A 172 -8.28 -15.88 7.05
N GLY A 173 -7.73 -16.20 8.22
CA GLY A 173 -6.44 -16.88 8.36
C GLY A 173 -5.26 -15.96 8.68
N THR A 174 -5.45 -14.64 8.68
CA THR A 174 -4.45 -13.63 9.09
C THR A 174 -4.34 -13.49 10.61
N PHE A 175 -5.35 -13.97 11.35
CA PHE A 175 -5.33 -14.16 12.80
C PHE A 175 -5.16 -15.65 13.15
N GLY A 176 -4.42 -15.98 14.21
CA GLY A 176 -4.18 -17.36 14.65
C GLY A 176 -3.29 -17.46 15.89
N ASN A 177 -3.19 -18.67 16.46
CA ASN A 177 -2.42 -19.04 17.65
C ASN A 177 -2.44 -17.97 18.75
N ASP A 178 -1.43 -17.08 18.81
CA ASP A 178 -1.25 -16.04 19.83
C ASP A 178 -2.16 -14.82 19.65
N ALA A 179 -2.73 -14.64 18.47
CA ALA A 179 -3.70 -13.60 18.13
C ALA A 179 -4.90 -14.24 17.41
N PRO A 180 -5.77 -14.99 18.10
CA PRO A 180 -6.96 -15.59 17.51
C PRO A 180 -7.93 -14.50 17.06
N ALA A 181 -8.75 -14.79 16.04
CA ALA A 181 -9.68 -13.82 15.48
C ALA A 181 -10.67 -13.27 16.52
N THR A 182 -11.02 -14.05 17.55
CA THR A 182 -11.86 -13.61 18.69
C THR A 182 -11.25 -12.43 19.46
N ASN A 183 -9.93 -12.26 19.38
CA ASN A 183 -9.16 -11.20 20.03
C ASN A 183 -8.83 -10.02 19.10
N ALA A 184 -9.34 -9.99 17.86
CA ALA A 184 -9.01 -8.94 16.89
C ALA A 184 -9.21 -7.52 17.44
N VAL A 185 -10.29 -7.28 18.19
CA VAL A 185 -10.53 -6.00 18.87
C VAL A 185 -9.39 -5.62 19.82
N ALA A 186 -8.90 -6.56 20.63
CA ALA A 186 -7.82 -6.31 21.58
C ALA A 186 -6.50 -6.02 20.86
N VAL A 187 -6.19 -6.79 19.82
CA VAL A 187 -5.01 -6.57 18.95
C VAL A 187 -5.05 -5.16 18.35
N LEU A 188 -6.15 -4.81 17.66
CA LEU A 188 -6.27 -3.54 16.96
C LEU A 188 -6.33 -2.34 17.92
N THR A 189 -6.92 -2.51 19.11
CA THR A 189 -6.90 -1.49 20.16
C THR A 189 -5.50 -1.26 20.70
N ALA A 190 -4.69 -2.31 20.87
CA ALA A 190 -3.30 -2.16 21.30
C ALA A 190 -2.45 -1.42 20.26
N ILE A 191 -2.66 -1.68 18.96
CA ILE A 191 -2.01 -0.97 17.87
C ILE A 191 -2.39 0.52 17.87
N ALA A 192 -3.68 0.83 18.06
CA ALA A 192 -4.18 2.21 18.07
C ALA A 192 -3.54 3.12 19.14
N ARG A 193 -2.89 2.54 20.16
CA ARG A 193 -2.11 3.30 21.15
C ARG A 193 -0.83 3.89 20.56
N TYR A 194 -0.28 3.27 19.51
CA TYR A 194 0.99 3.64 18.89
C TYR A 194 0.84 4.21 17.48
N PHE A 195 -0.23 3.85 16.78
CA PHE A 195 -0.47 4.21 15.39
C PHE A 195 -1.87 4.79 15.22
N GLY A 196 -2.04 5.57 14.16
CA GLY A 196 -3.30 6.15 13.75
C GLY A 196 -3.69 7.43 14.51
N PRO A 197 -4.88 7.97 14.22
CA PRO A 197 -5.33 9.24 14.78
C PRO A 197 -5.44 9.24 16.31
N ASN A 198 -5.62 8.07 16.92
CA ASN A 198 -5.76 7.91 18.37
C ASN A 198 -4.48 7.46 19.09
N ALA A 199 -3.33 7.46 18.40
CA ALA A 199 -2.04 7.22 19.04
C ALA A 199 -1.83 8.15 20.25
N GLU A 200 -1.32 7.57 21.35
CA GLU A 200 -1.09 8.27 22.62
C GLU A 200 -0.13 9.46 22.44
N ALA A 201 -0.28 10.48 23.29
CA ALA A 201 0.48 11.72 23.24
C ALA A 201 1.98 11.47 23.51
N GLY A 202 2.73 11.20 22.45
CA GLY A 202 4.16 10.86 22.50
C GLY A 202 4.56 9.82 21.46
N ASN A 203 3.61 9.02 20.97
CA ASN A 203 3.84 8.02 19.94
C ASN A 203 3.78 8.67 18.54
N LEU A 204 4.86 9.38 18.20
CA LEU A 204 5.03 10.10 16.94
C LEU A 204 6.11 9.44 16.07
N THR A 205 6.07 9.65 14.74
CA THR A 205 7.19 9.34 13.85
C THR A 205 8.41 10.20 14.16
N ASN A 206 9.54 9.91 13.51
CA ASN A 206 10.75 10.73 13.64
C ASN A 206 10.56 12.16 13.11
N ALA A 207 9.52 12.39 12.29
CA ALA A 207 9.12 13.72 11.82
C ALA A 207 8.12 14.43 12.77
N GLY A 208 7.79 13.83 13.93
CA GLY A 208 6.90 14.46 14.91
C GLY A 208 5.41 14.44 14.56
N ILE A 209 4.99 13.55 13.66
CA ILE A 209 3.57 13.36 13.29
C ILE A 209 3.07 11.99 13.75
N LYS A 210 1.76 11.78 13.85
CA LYS A 210 1.22 10.46 14.20
C LYS A 210 1.53 9.45 13.09
N PRO A 211 2.02 8.24 13.40
CA PRO A 211 2.19 7.17 12.42
C PRO A 211 0.84 6.74 11.84
N LEU A 212 0.80 6.30 10.59
CA LEU A 212 -0.42 5.79 9.97
C LEU A 212 -0.85 4.46 10.57
N PHE A 213 -2.17 4.27 10.66
CA PHE A 213 -2.79 2.97 10.89
C PHE A 213 -3.80 2.67 9.78
N LEU A 214 -3.44 1.71 8.93
CA LEU A 214 -4.28 1.22 7.84
C LEU A 214 -5.03 -0.04 8.29
N PHE A 215 -6.31 -0.11 7.91
CA PHE A 215 -7.16 -1.28 8.09
C PHE A 215 -7.35 -1.97 6.74
N ASP A 216 -6.60 -3.03 6.47
CA ASP A 216 -6.69 -3.78 5.22
C ASP A 216 -7.60 -5.01 5.38
N THR A 217 -8.56 -5.22 4.47
CA THR A 217 -9.50 -6.34 4.56
C THR A 217 -10.14 -6.73 3.23
N ASP A 218 -10.51 -8.01 3.10
CA ASP A 218 -11.48 -8.50 2.11
C ASP A 218 -12.86 -8.86 2.74
N VAL A 219 -13.10 -8.47 4.00
CA VAL A 219 -14.30 -8.84 4.77
C VAL A 219 -15.42 -7.81 4.61
N ASP A 220 -16.44 -8.17 3.82
CA ASP A 220 -17.59 -7.33 3.45
C ASP A 220 -18.88 -7.57 4.25
N THR A 221 -18.84 -8.37 5.32
CA THR A 221 -20.06 -8.87 6.00
C THR A 221 -20.32 -8.27 7.38
N LYS A 222 -21.61 -8.25 7.74
CA LYS A 222 -22.17 -8.03 9.09
C LYS A 222 -22.76 -9.32 9.65
N ASP A 223 -21.94 -10.36 9.78
CA ASP A 223 -22.41 -11.70 10.14
C ASP A 223 -22.02 -12.12 11.57
N GLY A 224 -21.59 -11.17 12.42
CA GLY A 224 -21.18 -11.46 13.80
C GLY A 224 -19.89 -12.28 13.93
N GLU A 225 -19.29 -12.66 12.80
CA GLU A 225 -17.98 -13.29 12.71
C GLU A 225 -16.93 -12.42 13.40
N PRO A 226 -15.85 -13.00 13.96
CA PRO A 226 -14.88 -12.24 14.74
C PRO A 226 -14.22 -11.08 13.99
N LEU A 227 -14.10 -11.18 12.66
CA LEU A 227 -13.49 -10.16 11.79
C LEU A 227 -14.52 -9.31 11.01
N SER A 228 -15.81 -9.44 11.30
CA SER A 228 -16.85 -8.65 10.65
C SER A 228 -16.67 -7.15 10.91
N TYR A 229 -16.92 -6.31 9.89
CA TYR A 229 -16.61 -4.89 9.97
C TYR A 229 -17.50 -4.14 10.99
N ASP A 230 -18.69 -4.64 11.33
CA ASP A 230 -19.52 -4.08 12.39
C ASP A 230 -18.98 -4.36 13.79
N ARG A 231 -18.11 -5.37 13.93
CA ARG A 231 -17.44 -5.71 15.20
C ARG A 231 -16.10 -5.01 15.36
N ILE A 232 -15.25 -5.01 14.33
CA ILE A 232 -13.85 -4.59 14.46
C ILE A 232 -13.54 -3.24 13.80
N TYR A 233 -14.32 -2.83 12.80
CA TYR A 233 -14.09 -1.56 12.11
C TYR A 233 -15.03 -0.46 12.60
N THR A 234 -16.34 -0.64 12.46
CA THR A 234 -17.36 0.40 12.70
C THR A 234 -17.26 1.06 14.08
N PRO A 235 -17.13 0.31 15.19
CA PRO A 235 -17.02 0.91 16.52
C PRO A 235 -15.67 1.60 16.77
N TYR A 236 -14.64 1.23 15.99
CA TYR A 236 -13.25 1.65 16.19
C TYR A 236 -12.71 2.49 15.03
N LYS A 237 -13.57 2.93 14.10
CA LYS A 237 -13.15 3.58 12.84
C LYS A 237 -12.27 4.82 13.04
N SER A 238 -12.39 5.50 14.18
CA SER A 238 -11.56 6.64 14.56
C SER A 238 -10.09 6.29 14.82
N ASN A 239 -9.77 5.01 15.05
CA ASN A 239 -8.41 4.53 15.25
C ASN A 239 -7.61 4.44 13.95
N TYR A 240 -8.28 4.39 12.79
CA TYR A 240 -7.64 4.16 11.50
C TYR A 240 -7.59 5.45 10.69
N ASP A 241 -6.52 5.63 9.91
CA ASP A 241 -6.44 6.69 8.92
C ASP A 241 -7.29 6.35 7.71
N TYR A 242 -7.16 5.12 7.20
CA TYR A 242 -7.86 4.61 6.02
C TYR A 242 -8.28 3.15 6.19
N ALA A 243 -9.31 2.75 5.43
CA ALA A 243 -9.71 1.37 5.25
C ALA A 243 -9.41 0.95 3.81
N LEU A 244 -8.53 -0.02 3.65
CA LEU A 244 -8.08 -0.58 2.39
C LEU A 244 -8.94 -1.82 2.13
N PHE A 245 -9.80 -1.76 1.12
CA PHE A 245 -10.66 -2.88 0.79
C PHE A 245 -10.15 -3.63 -0.43
N GLN A 246 -9.87 -4.91 -0.26
CA GLN A 246 -9.29 -5.78 -1.28
C GLN A 246 -10.35 -6.25 -2.28
N CYS A 247 -10.49 -5.51 -3.37
CA CYS A 247 -11.36 -5.79 -4.51
C CYS A 247 -10.64 -6.60 -5.61
N TYR A 248 -9.93 -7.66 -5.26
CA TYR A 248 -9.00 -8.35 -6.16
C TYR A 248 -9.70 -9.16 -7.26
N VAL A 249 -9.02 -9.30 -8.39
CA VAL A 249 -9.42 -10.19 -9.48
C VAL A 249 -8.88 -11.59 -9.17
N GLY A 250 -9.80 -12.55 -9.06
CA GLY A 250 -9.45 -13.96 -8.86
C GLY A 250 -8.91 -14.30 -7.45
N GLY A 251 -8.34 -15.50 -7.33
CA GLY A 251 -7.87 -16.05 -6.06
C GLY A 251 -8.98 -16.54 -5.12
N ALA A 252 -8.56 -17.18 -4.03
CA ALA A 252 -9.45 -17.64 -2.97
C ALA A 252 -9.68 -16.52 -1.96
N ARG A 253 -10.45 -15.51 -2.35
CA ARG A 253 -10.82 -14.36 -1.51
C ARG A 253 -12.25 -14.47 -1.01
N ARG A 254 -12.55 -13.79 0.09
CA ARG A 254 -13.89 -13.70 0.66
C ARG A 254 -14.79 -12.87 -0.23
N TRP A 255 -14.40 -11.64 -0.51
CA TRP A 255 -15.11 -10.79 -1.47
C TRP A 255 -14.82 -11.24 -2.90
N LYS A 256 -15.85 -11.26 -3.76
CA LYS A 256 -15.78 -11.78 -5.14
C LYS A 256 -16.45 -10.87 -6.18
N GLY A 257 -16.69 -9.62 -5.81
CA GLY A 257 -17.25 -8.66 -6.76
C GLY A 257 -16.28 -8.40 -7.92
N SER A 258 -16.83 -7.95 -9.03
CA SER A 258 -16.08 -7.67 -10.27
C SER A 258 -16.63 -6.47 -11.04
N LYS A 259 -17.60 -5.75 -10.45
CA LYS A 259 -18.27 -4.61 -11.08
C LYS A 259 -18.38 -3.45 -10.10
N VAL A 260 -18.22 -2.22 -10.59
CA VAL A 260 -18.24 -1.02 -9.75
C VAL A 260 -19.56 -0.81 -9.00
N ALA A 261 -20.67 -1.34 -9.51
CA ALA A 261 -21.97 -1.32 -8.84
C ALA A 261 -21.96 -2.10 -7.49
N GLU A 262 -21.06 -3.08 -7.34
CA GLU A 262 -20.92 -3.89 -6.14
C GLU A 262 -20.08 -3.21 -5.05
N LEU A 263 -19.54 -2.01 -5.33
CA LEU A 263 -18.76 -1.22 -4.37
C LEU A 263 -19.65 -0.33 -3.48
N ALA A 264 -20.90 -0.07 -3.86
CA ALA A 264 -21.81 0.77 -3.09
C ALA A 264 -22.04 0.26 -1.63
N PRO A 265 -22.20 -1.05 -1.39
CA PRO A 265 -22.24 -1.58 -0.02
C PRO A 265 -20.95 -1.34 0.77
N LEU A 266 -19.78 -1.41 0.12
CA LEU A 266 -18.49 -1.15 0.76
C LEU A 266 -18.38 0.33 1.15
N LEU A 267 -18.81 1.23 0.27
CA LEU A 267 -18.88 2.67 0.56
C LEU A 267 -19.77 2.95 1.78
N ALA A 268 -20.90 2.28 1.90
CA ALA A 268 -21.79 2.41 3.06
C ALA A 268 -21.18 1.82 4.35
N ALA A 269 -20.37 0.76 4.24
CA ALA A 269 -19.72 0.10 5.36
C ALA A 269 -18.53 0.88 5.92
N PHE A 270 -17.63 1.33 5.04
CA PHE A 270 -16.35 1.93 5.41
C PHE A 270 -16.37 3.46 5.37
N GLY A 271 -17.29 4.08 4.63
CA GLY A 271 -17.41 5.53 4.54
C GLY A 271 -16.42 6.17 3.58
N LYS A 272 -16.86 7.22 2.89
CA LYS A 272 -16.06 7.91 1.86
C LYS A 272 -14.81 8.63 2.40
N ASP A 273 -14.82 8.95 3.69
CA ASP A 273 -13.73 9.62 4.41
C ASP A 273 -12.58 8.67 4.78
N LYS A 274 -12.77 7.36 4.59
CA LYS A 274 -11.79 6.32 4.96
C LYS A 274 -11.48 5.35 3.83
N LEU A 275 -12.47 5.02 2.99
CA LEU A 275 -12.37 3.93 2.02
C LEU A 275 -11.37 4.22 0.90
N ILE A 276 -10.44 3.28 0.72
CA ILE A 276 -9.55 3.11 -0.42
C ILE A 276 -9.84 1.74 -1.00
N VAL A 277 -10.18 1.66 -2.30
CA VAL A 277 -10.48 0.38 -2.96
C VAL A 277 -9.25 -0.11 -3.71
N MET A 278 -8.91 -1.38 -3.53
CA MET A 278 -7.66 -1.95 -4.01
C MET A 278 -7.89 -3.12 -4.94
N THR A 279 -7.07 -3.26 -5.98
CA THR A 279 -7.04 -4.47 -6.83
C THR A 279 -5.62 -5.00 -6.94
N ASN A 280 -5.41 -6.10 -7.64
CA ASN A 280 -4.09 -6.53 -8.11
C ASN A 280 -3.52 -5.46 -9.06
N GLY A 281 -2.25 -5.10 -8.89
CA GLY A 281 -1.53 -4.17 -9.78
C GLY A 281 -1.25 -4.76 -11.16
N ASP A 282 -1.07 -6.08 -11.22
CA ASP A 282 -1.02 -6.94 -12.41
C ASP A 282 -1.02 -8.41 -11.91
N GLU A 283 -1.41 -9.36 -12.76
CA GLU A 283 -1.36 -10.80 -12.50
C GLU A 283 -0.13 -11.46 -13.11
N TRP A 284 0.40 -12.48 -12.43
CA TRP A 284 1.64 -13.12 -12.85
C TRP A 284 1.46 -13.83 -14.19
N LYS A 285 2.30 -13.49 -15.16
CA LYS A 285 2.55 -14.35 -16.32
C LYS A 285 3.76 -15.23 -16.00
N TYR A 286 3.49 -16.51 -15.75
CA TYR A 286 4.54 -17.50 -15.54
C TYR A 286 5.40 -17.63 -16.80
N GLN A 287 6.67 -18.01 -16.66
CA GLN A 287 7.58 -18.22 -17.80
C GLN A 287 7.05 -19.25 -18.81
N ASN A 288 6.17 -20.16 -18.37
CA ASN A 288 5.50 -21.15 -19.22
C ASN A 288 4.22 -20.62 -19.92
N GLY A 289 3.90 -19.33 -19.79
CA GLY A 289 2.71 -18.70 -20.36
C GLY A 289 1.43 -18.85 -19.52
N GLY A 290 1.48 -19.52 -18.38
CA GLY A 290 0.38 -19.56 -17.41
C GLY A 290 0.05 -18.18 -16.85
N GLN A 291 -1.13 -18.03 -16.26
CA GLN A 291 -1.57 -16.81 -15.58
C GLN A 291 -2.18 -17.16 -14.22
N ASP A 292 -2.19 -16.21 -13.27
CA ASP A 292 -2.87 -16.39 -11.97
C ASP A 292 -4.40 -16.55 -12.15
N SER A 293 -5.03 -15.73 -13.00
CA SER A 293 -6.45 -15.82 -13.38
C SER A 293 -6.64 -15.94 -14.91
N PRO A 294 -6.36 -17.11 -15.50
CA PRO A 294 -6.49 -17.32 -16.93
C PRO A 294 -7.96 -17.34 -17.38
N PRO A 295 -8.27 -16.96 -18.64
CA PRO A 295 -7.40 -16.22 -19.55
C PRO A 295 -7.42 -14.71 -19.27
N ASN A 296 -6.33 -14.03 -19.63
CA ASN A 296 -6.13 -12.57 -19.63
C ASN A 296 -6.24 -11.89 -18.26
N GLY A 297 -5.64 -12.49 -17.24
CA GLY A 297 -5.55 -12.00 -15.87
C GLY A 297 -5.05 -10.56 -15.74
N ASP A 298 -3.88 -10.29 -16.30
CA ASP A 298 -3.24 -8.96 -16.36
C ASP A 298 -4.20 -7.88 -16.92
N ALA A 299 -4.80 -8.15 -18.08
CA ALA A 299 -5.72 -7.20 -18.71
C ALA A 299 -6.96 -6.93 -17.83
N LYS A 300 -7.45 -7.93 -17.09
CA LYS A 300 -8.57 -7.76 -16.15
C LYS A 300 -8.14 -6.93 -14.94
N ALA A 301 -7.00 -7.24 -14.32
CA ALA A 301 -6.48 -6.49 -13.18
C ALA A 301 -6.22 -5.03 -13.53
N THR A 302 -5.56 -4.79 -14.67
CA THR A 302 -5.30 -3.45 -15.22
C THR A 302 -6.59 -2.67 -15.47
N GLN A 303 -7.54 -3.27 -16.19
CA GLN A 303 -8.83 -2.62 -16.47
C GLN A 303 -9.59 -2.32 -15.17
N TRP A 304 -9.56 -3.26 -14.22
CA TRP A 304 -10.23 -3.10 -12.95
C TRP A 304 -9.63 -1.97 -12.11
N LEU A 305 -8.31 -1.81 -12.08
CA LEU A 305 -7.66 -0.69 -11.39
C LEU A 305 -8.07 0.67 -11.96
N LEU A 306 -8.16 0.77 -13.29
CA LEU A 306 -8.62 1.98 -13.98
C LEU A 306 -10.11 2.28 -13.71
N ASP A 307 -10.95 1.25 -13.62
CA ASP A 307 -12.37 1.40 -13.31
C ASP A 307 -12.59 1.78 -11.84
N LEU A 308 -11.80 1.22 -10.92
CA LEU A 308 -11.77 1.65 -9.52
C LEU A 308 -11.33 3.12 -9.38
N ALA A 309 -10.36 3.56 -10.19
CA ALA A 309 -9.89 4.95 -10.18
C ALA A 309 -11.00 5.93 -10.63
N LYS A 310 -11.74 5.57 -11.70
CA LYS A 310 -12.90 6.36 -12.15
C LYS A 310 -13.99 6.40 -11.09
N TRP A 311 -14.34 5.23 -10.54
CA TRP A 311 -15.36 5.13 -9.51
C TRP A 311 -15.00 5.94 -8.25
N THR A 312 -13.73 5.89 -7.83
CA THR A 312 -13.20 6.68 -6.70
C THR A 312 -13.35 8.17 -6.93
N ASN A 313 -13.06 8.64 -8.14
CA ASN A 313 -13.27 10.04 -8.51
C ASN A 313 -14.76 10.43 -8.50
N GLU A 314 -15.63 9.59 -9.06
CA GLU A 314 -17.09 9.82 -9.14
C GLU A 314 -17.78 9.78 -7.76
N ASN A 315 -17.27 8.97 -6.83
CA ASN A 315 -17.89 8.73 -5.52
C ASN A 315 -17.15 9.42 -4.36
N ASP A 316 -16.10 10.18 -4.67
CA ASP A 316 -15.36 10.99 -3.70
C ASP A 316 -14.80 10.18 -2.52
N THR A 317 -14.34 8.94 -2.76
CA THR A 317 -13.65 8.11 -1.75
C THR A 317 -12.19 8.55 -1.56
N GLN A 318 -11.40 7.94 -0.67
CA GLN A 318 -10.05 8.45 -0.36
C GLN A 318 -9.00 8.12 -1.42
N GLY A 319 -9.20 7.07 -2.22
CA GLY A 319 -8.17 6.65 -3.17
C GLY A 319 -8.37 5.25 -3.76
N VAL A 320 -7.38 4.82 -4.53
CA VAL A 320 -7.25 3.43 -4.97
C VAL A 320 -5.89 2.85 -4.60
N GLY A 321 -5.75 1.54 -4.71
CA GLY A 321 -4.45 0.92 -4.58
C GLY A 321 -4.26 -0.35 -5.39
N ALA A 322 -3.01 -0.79 -5.42
CA ALA A 322 -2.57 -1.96 -6.16
C ALA A 322 -1.77 -2.92 -5.26
N TYR A 323 -2.35 -4.09 -4.97
CA TYR A 323 -1.61 -5.23 -4.43
C TYR A 323 -0.58 -5.68 -5.47
N ARG A 324 0.67 -5.87 -5.05
CA ARG A 324 1.77 -6.23 -5.95
C ARG A 324 1.92 -5.23 -7.10
N MET A 325 1.82 -3.93 -6.79
CA MET A 325 2.09 -2.82 -7.70
C MET A 325 3.44 -2.98 -8.40
N SER A 326 4.40 -3.66 -7.77
CA SER A 326 5.67 -4.06 -8.41
C SER A 326 5.48 -4.66 -9.80
N ARG A 327 4.43 -5.47 -10.04
CA ARG A 327 4.20 -6.08 -11.35
C ARG A 327 3.83 -5.09 -12.46
N ASP A 328 3.27 -3.92 -12.13
CA ASP A 328 3.04 -2.85 -13.11
C ASP A 328 4.36 -2.30 -13.69
N TYR A 329 5.51 -2.63 -13.09
CA TYR A 329 6.83 -2.44 -13.71
C TYR A 329 6.95 -3.15 -15.07
N ASN A 330 6.17 -4.19 -15.35
CA ASN A 330 6.19 -4.90 -16.64
C ASN A 330 5.62 -4.07 -17.81
N HIS A 331 4.85 -3.02 -17.52
CA HIS A 331 4.31 -2.15 -18.55
C HIS A 331 5.38 -1.21 -19.15
N THR A 332 5.12 -0.71 -20.35
CA THR A 332 5.92 0.36 -20.97
C THR A 332 5.02 1.58 -21.19
N PRO A 333 5.32 2.73 -20.57
CA PRO A 333 6.40 2.95 -19.59
C PRO A 333 6.21 2.14 -18.29
N HIS A 334 7.29 1.82 -17.56
CA HIS A 334 7.21 1.10 -16.27
C HIS A 334 6.24 1.78 -15.32
N PHE A 335 5.38 1.07 -14.61
CA PHE A 335 4.30 1.60 -13.75
C PHE A 335 3.27 2.45 -14.51
N LYS A 336 2.90 2.03 -15.71
CA LYS A 336 1.95 2.76 -16.56
C LYS A 336 0.58 2.86 -15.88
N VAL A 337 0.06 1.73 -15.41
CA VAL A 337 -1.32 1.64 -14.93
C VAL A 337 -1.51 2.42 -13.63
N SER A 338 -0.51 2.37 -12.75
CA SER A 338 -0.49 3.13 -11.50
C SER A 338 -0.51 4.64 -11.78
N ARG A 339 0.31 5.12 -12.73
CA ARG A 339 0.30 6.54 -13.13
C ARG A 339 -1.01 6.96 -13.78
N GLU A 340 -1.57 6.15 -14.66
CA GLU A 340 -2.85 6.43 -15.30
C GLU A 340 -3.99 6.50 -14.28
N SER A 341 -4.00 5.60 -13.29
CA SER A 341 -4.98 5.59 -12.20
C SER A 341 -4.89 6.86 -11.35
N ILE A 342 -3.68 7.28 -10.99
CA ILE A 342 -3.47 8.55 -10.27
C ILE A 342 -3.98 9.74 -11.11
N GLN A 343 -3.71 9.74 -12.41
CA GLN A 343 -4.13 10.81 -13.32
C GLN A 343 -5.66 10.88 -13.49
N ILE A 344 -6.34 9.73 -13.48
CA ILE A 344 -7.80 9.63 -13.51
C ILE A 344 -8.40 10.22 -12.24
N MET A 345 -7.85 9.87 -11.07
CA MET A 345 -8.35 10.37 -9.79
C MET A 345 -8.03 11.85 -9.55
N ASN A 346 -6.91 12.33 -10.10
CA ASN A 346 -6.38 13.67 -9.88
C ASN A 346 -6.05 14.33 -11.24
N PRO A 347 -7.06 14.73 -12.03
CA PRO A 347 -6.85 15.37 -13.32
C PRO A 347 -6.03 16.66 -13.17
N ALA A 348 -5.10 16.90 -14.11
CA ALA A 348 -4.39 18.17 -14.17
C ALA A 348 -5.42 19.30 -14.30
N LYS A 349 -5.28 20.35 -13.48
CA LYS A 349 -6.11 21.56 -13.62
C LYS A 349 -5.80 22.18 -14.99
N GLN A 350 -6.84 22.39 -15.79
CA GLN A 350 -6.74 23.09 -17.08
C GLN A 350 -6.44 24.57 -16.89
#